data_AF-A0A6I4SIR2-F1
#
_entry.id   AF-A0A6I4SIR2-F1
#
_cell.length_a   1.000
_cell.length_b   1.000
_cell.length_c   1.000
_cell.angle_alpha   90.00
_cell.angle_beta   90.00
_cell.angle_gamma   90.00
#
_symmetry.space_group_name_H-M   'P 1'
#
loop_
_entity.id
_entity.type
_entity.pdbx_description
1 polymer ?
#
loop_
_entity_poly.entity_id
_entity_poly.type
_entity_poly.pdbx_seq_one_letter_code
_entity_poly.pdbx_strand_id
1 'polypeptide(L)'
;MNRQDMLAGLIAQASSEGGELVTLRAIIEEASEMGADRAMVRLGLSDDNAQNDIDELRELLQAWRDAKTSASKAVIQWVVRGIFALLLIGIAVRIGVPGMLR
;
A
#
# COMPACT_ATOMS: atom_id res chain seq x y z
N MET A 1 -3.91 -9.41 -27.56
CA MET A 1 -4.78 -8.23 -27.74
C MET A 1 -4.89 -7.51 -26.41
N ASN A 2 -4.34 -6.30 -26.33
CA ASN A 2 -4.52 -5.43 -25.19
C ASN A 2 -5.96 -4.86 -25.21
N ARG A 3 -6.48 -4.42 -24.07
CA ARG A 3 -7.83 -3.86 -23.93
C ARG A 3 -8.04 -2.62 -24.80
N GLN A 4 -6.96 -1.87 -25.05
CA GLN A 4 -6.93 -0.73 -25.97
C GLN A 4 -7.13 -1.17 -27.43
N ASP A 5 -6.53 -2.28 -27.84
CA ASP A 5 -6.68 -2.84 -29.20
C ASP A 5 -8.12 -3.27 -29.47
N MET A 6 -8.82 -3.77 -28.44
CA MET A 6 -10.24 -4.15 -28.53
C MET A 6 -11.15 -2.96 -28.76
N LEU A 7 -11.02 -1.89 -27.97
CA LEU A 7 -11.83 -0.68 -28.13
C LEU A 7 -11.57 0.01 -29.48
N ALA A 8 -10.30 0.12 -29.88
CA ALA A 8 -9.94 0.66 -31.18
C ALA A 8 -10.54 -0.16 -32.33
N GLY A 9 -10.49 -1.50 -32.23
CA GLY A 9 -11.12 -2.41 -33.19
C GLY A 9 -12.64 -2.24 -33.28
N LEU A 10 -13.33 -2.12 -32.14
CA LEU A 10 -14.78 -1.92 -32.10
C LEU A 10 -15.20 -0.56 -32.68
N ILE A 11 -14.45 0.51 -32.41
CA ILE A 11 -14.70 1.83 -33.00
C ILE A 11 -14.48 1.80 -34.52
N ALA A 12 -13.41 1.16 -34.97
CA ALA A 12 -13.12 1.02 -36.40
C ALA A 12 -14.22 0.23 -37.12
N GLN A 13 -14.70 -0.87 -36.52
CA GLN A 13 -15.83 -1.63 -37.03
C GLN A 13 -17.11 -0.78 -37.09
N ALA A 14 -17.50 -0.15 -35.98
CA ALA A 14 -18.71 0.67 -35.91
C ALA A 14 -18.67 1.85 -36.88
N SER A 15 -17.51 2.46 -37.09
CA SER A 15 -17.32 3.51 -38.09
C SER A 15 -17.47 2.99 -39.53
N SER A 16 -16.95 1.79 -39.82
CA SER A 16 -17.12 1.14 -41.12
C SER A 16 -18.57 0.74 -41.42
N GLU A 17 -19.37 0.51 -40.38
CA GLU A 17 -20.82 0.23 -40.45
C GLU A 17 -21.67 1.52 -40.53
N GLY A 18 -21.03 2.70 -40.66
CA GLY A 18 -21.71 3.99 -40.84
C GLY A 18 -21.90 4.81 -39.56
N GLY A 19 -21.32 4.38 -38.43
CA GLY A 19 -21.33 5.14 -37.18
C GLY A 19 -20.47 6.41 -37.25
N GLU A 20 -21.04 7.54 -36.84
CA GLU A 20 -20.29 8.79 -36.73
C GLU A 20 -19.32 8.74 -35.54
N LEU A 21 -18.03 9.02 -35.80
CA LEU A 21 -16.98 8.97 -34.77
C LEU A 21 -17.25 9.91 -33.59
N VAL A 22 -17.87 11.06 -33.83
CA VAL A 22 -18.24 12.01 -32.78
C VAL A 22 -19.26 11.40 -31.81
N THR A 23 -20.30 10.78 -32.37
CA THR A 23 -21.34 10.09 -31.59
C THR A 23 -20.77 8.92 -30.81
N LEU A 24 -19.90 8.11 -31.43
CA LEU A 24 -19.22 7.00 -30.75
C LEU A 24 -18.34 7.49 -29.59
N ARG A 25 -17.58 8.57 -29.77
CA ARG A 25 -16.76 9.17 -28.71
C ARG A 25 -17.64 9.65 -27.55
N ALA A 26 -18.74 10.33 -27.83
CA ALA A 26 -19.66 10.83 -26.81
C ALA A 26 -20.26 9.67 -25.98
N ILE A 27 -20.70 8.59 -26.63
CA ILE A 27 -21.22 7.40 -25.92
C ILE A 27 -20.16 6.77 -25.02
N ILE A 28 -18.91 6.67 -25.50
CA ILE A 28 -17.81 6.10 -24.71
C ILE A 28 -17.49 6.99 -23.50
N GLU A 29 -17.44 8.30 -23.69
CA GLU A 29 -17.16 9.27 -22.63
C GLU A 29 -18.23 9.20 -21.54
N GLU A 30 -19.51 9.26 -21.92
CA GLU A 30 -20.66 9.14 -21.01
C GLU A 30 -20.69 7.79 -20.28
N ALA A 31 -20.51 6.68 -21.02
CA ALA A 31 -20.50 5.34 -20.41
C ALA A 31 -19.32 5.15 -19.45
N SER A 32 -18.17 5.77 -19.74
CA SER A 32 -16.98 5.72 -18.90
C SER A 32 -17.15 6.55 -17.64
N GLU A 33 -17.72 7.75 -17.75
CA GLU A 33 -18.03 8.63 -16.63
C GLU A 33 -19.08 7.98 -15.71
N MET A 34 -20.19 7.51 -16.26
CA MET A 34 -21.19 6.74 -15.48
C MET A 34 -20.60 5.47 -14.85
N GLY A 35 -19.68 4.80 -15.53
CA GLY A 35 -19.00 3.62 -15.01
C GLY A 35 -18.09 3.95 -13.83
N ALA A 36 -17.32 5.03 -13.93
CA ALA A 36 -16.45 5.53 -12.89
C ALA A 36 -17.26 5.97 -11.66
N ASP A 37 -18.32 6.75 -11.86
CA ASP A 37 -19.20 7.22 -10.79
C ASP A 37 -19.83 6.05 -10.02
N ARG A 38 -20.41 5.07 -10.72
CA ARG A 38 -20.93 3.84 -10.09
C ARG A 38 -19.87 3.08 -9.30
N ALA A 39 -18.63 3.04 -9.78
CA ALA A 39 -17.53 2.40 -9.07
C ALA A 39 -17.18 3.17 -7.79
N MET A 40 -17.11 4.50 -7.86
CA MET A 40 -16.86 5.37 -6.69
C MET A 40 -17.98 5.24 -5.66
N VAL A 41 -19.26 5.26 -6.07
CA VAL A 41 -20.40 5.02 -5.19
C VAL A 41 -20.32 3.65 -4.51
N ARG A 42 -19.99 2.58 -5.26
CA ARG A 42 -19.85 1.22 -4.70
C ARG A 42 -18.70 1.10 -3.71
N LEU A 43 -17.66 1.91 -3.87
CA LEU A 43 -16.55 1.99 -2.93
C LEU A 43 -16.82 2.95 -1.76
N GLY A 44 -17.94 3.69 -1.80
CA GLY A 44 -18.26 4.72 -0.81
C GLY A 44 -17.39 5.97 -0.93
N LEU A 45 -16.85 6.25 -2.12
CA LEU A 45 -15.92 7.36 -2.39
C LEU A 45 -16.54 8.46 -3.27
N SER A 46 -17.87 8.54 -3.33
CA SER A 46 -18.57 9.46 -4.25
C SER A 46 -18.76 10.88 -3.69
N ASP A 47 -18.42 11.14 -2.43
CA ASP A 47 -18.54 12.48 -1.83
C ASP A 47 -17.25 13.31 -1.99
N ASP A 48 -17.40 14.63 -1.86
CA ASP A 48 -16.30 15.60 -2.05
C ASP A 48 -15.15 15.44 -1.03
N ASN A 49 -15.39 14.80 0.12
CA ASN A 49 -14.37 14.58 1.16
C ASN A 49 -13.65 13.23 1.02
N ALA A 50 -14.13 12.31 0.18
CA ALA A 50 -13.58 10.97 0.04
C ALA A 50 -12.07 10.94 -0.24
N GLN A 51 -11.54 11.92 -0.97
CA GLN A 51 -10.10 12.03 -1.20
C GLN A 51 -9.33 12.32 0.09
N ASN A 52 -9.81 13.26 0.90
CA ASN A 52 -9.17 13.65 2.16
C ASN A 52 -9.17 12.47 3.14
N ASP A 53 -10.30 11.78 3.27
CA ASP A 53 -10.44 10.62 4.15
C ASP A 53 -9.44 9.51 3.78
N ILE A 54 -9.24 9.25 2.48
CA ILE A 54 -8.27 8.26 1.99
C ILE A 54 -6.84 8.69 2.29
N ASP A 55 -6.53 9.98 2.15
CA ASP A 55 -5.20 10.51 2.44
C ASP A 55 -4.90 10.46 3.95
N GLU A 56 -5.86 10.78 4.81
CA GLU A 56 -5.75 10.62 6.26
C GLU A 56 -5.53 9.15 6.65
N LEU A 57 -6.29 8.21 6.08
CA LEU A 57 -6.11 6.77 6.33
C LEU A 57 -4.72 6.29 5.92
N ARG A 58 -4.19 6.79 4.79
CA ARG A 58 -2.83 6.46 4.34
C ARG A 58 -1.78 6.99 5.30
N GLU A 59 -1.95 8.21 5.79
CA GLU A 59 -1.07 8.81 6.79
C GLU A 59 -1.08 8.01 8.10
N LEU A 60 -2.27 7.63 8.60
CA LEU A 60 -2.41 6.79 9.79
C LEU A 60 -1.76 5.42 9.62
N LEU A 61 -1.95 4.78 8.45
CA LEU A 61 -1.31 3.49 8.15
C LEU A 61 0.21 3.62 8.05
N GLN A 62 0.71 4.73 7.51
CA GLN A 62 2.14 5.01 7.45
C GLN A 62 2.71 5.18 8.85
N ALA A 63 2.09 6.02 9.70
CA ALA A 63 2.49 6.21 11.09
C ALA A 63 2.47 4.89 11.89
N TRP A 64 1.45 4.06 11.70
CA TRP A 64 1.37 2.74 12.33
C TRP A 64 2.48 1.80 11.85
N ARG A 65 2.77 1.76 10.55
CA ARG A 65 3.84 0.93 9.98
C ARG A 65 5.21 1.36 10.50
N ASP A 66 5.44 2.66 10.62
CA ASP A 66 6.67 3.22 11.15
C ASP A 66 6.82 2.90 12.64
N ALA A 67 5.76 3.03 13.42
CA ALA A 67 5.72 2.64 14.83
C ALA A 67 6.00 1.14 15.01
N LYS A 68 5.37 0.27 14.21
CA LYS A 68 5.60 -1.19 14.22
C LYS A 68 7.05 -1.54 13.91
N THR A 69 7.64 -0.87 12.92
CA THR A 69 9.04 -1.06 12.54
C THR A 69 9.99 -0.56 13.62
N SER A 70 9.66 0.54 14.28
CA SER A 70 10.44 1.08 15.40
C SER A 70 10.41 0.14 16.61
N ALA A 71 9.22 -0.37 16.96
CA ALA A 71 9.05 -1.31 18.06
C ALA A 71 9.81 -2.62 17.83
N SER A 72 9.75 -3.19 16.62
CA SER A 72 10.49 -4.43 16.31
C SER A 72 12.00 -4.23 16.38
N LYS A 73 12.52 -3.09 15.89
CA LYS A 73 13.94 -2.73 16.03
C LYS A 73 14.35 -2.62 17.50
N ALA A 74 13.55 -1.94 18.33
CA ALA A 74 13.82 -1.79 19.75
C ALA A 74 13.85 -3.15 20.47
N VAL A 75 12.90 -4.03 20.18
CA VAL A 75 12.86 -5.39 20.74
C VAL A 75 14.11 -6.17 20.36
N ILE A 76 14.48 -6.19 19.06
CA ILE A 76 15.68 -6.89 18.59
C ILE A 76 16.93 -6.34 19.30
N GLN A 77 17.05 -5.01 19.42
CA GLN A 77 18.17 -4.38 20.10
C GLN A 77 18.26 -4.79 21.57
N TRP A 78 17.15 -4.83 22.29
CA TRP A 78 17.10 -5.30 23.69
C TRP A 78 17.47 -6.78 23.81
N VAL A 79 16.98 -7.63 22.92
CA VAL A 79 17.30 -9.06 22.90
C VAL A 79 18.79 -9.27 22.67
N VAL A 80 19.37 -8.62 21.66
CA VAL A 80 20.81 -8.71 21.36
C VAL A 80 21.63 -8.24 22.56
N ARG A 81 21.27 -7.09 23.17
CA ARG A 81 21.92 -6.61 24.40
C ARG A 81 21.83 -7.60 25.55
N GLY A 82 20.66 -8.21 25.75
CA GLY A 82 20.45 -9.25 26.78
C GLY A 82 21.33 -10.46 26.55
N ILE A 83 21.43 -10.95 25.31
CA ILE A 83 22.30 -12.07 24.94
C ILE A 83 23.77 -11.74 25.23
N PHE A 84 24.26 -10.57 24.79
CA PHE A 84 25.65 -10.17 25.06
C PHE A 84 25.94 -10.02 26.56
N ALA A 85 25.02 -9.43 27.33
CA ALA A 85 25.18 -9.33 28.78
C ALA A 85 25.28 -10.72 29.44
N LEU A 86 24.43 -11.66 29.04
CA LEU A 86 24.47 -13.05 29.52
C LEU A 86 25.77 -13.75 29.11
N LEU A 87 26.28 -13.53 27.89
CA LEU A 87 27.57 -14.07 27.45
C LEU A 87 28.73 -13.54 28.30
N LEU A 88 28.77 -12.23 28.58
CA LEU A 88 29.80 -11.64 29.43
C LEU A 88 29.75 -12.18 30.87
N ILE A 89 28.54 -12.32 31.44
CA ILE A 89 28.36 -12.95 32.75
C ILE A 89 28.88 -14.39 32.73
N GLY A 90 28.52 -15.17 31.70
CA GLY A 90 28.99 -16.55 31.54
C GLY A 90 30.52 -16.65 31.45
N ILE A 91 31.16 -15.76 30.71
CA ILE A 91 32.63 -15.68 30.62
C ILE A 91 33.24 -15.30 31.97
N ALA A 92 32.71 -14.28 32.65
CA ALA A 92 33.21 -13.84 33.95
C ALA A 92 33.16 -14.95 35.01
N VAL A 93 32.07 -15.73 35.03
CA VAL A 93 31.92 -16.91 35.88
C VAL A 93 32.91 -18.00 35.47
N ARG A 94 33.08 -18.26 34.16
CA ARG A 94 33.99 -19.31 33.66
C ARG A 94 35.45 -19.05 34.00
N ILE A 95 35.89 -17.79 33.98
CA ILE A 95 37.27 -17.36 34.26
C ILE A 95 37.49 -17.14 35.78
N GLY A 96 36.44 -17.12 36.59
CA GLY A 96 36.57 -17.01 38.05
C GLY A 96 36.79 -15.59 38.55
N VAL A 97 36.36 -14.57 37.78
CA VAL A 97 36.47 -13.14 38.14
C VAL A 97 35.92 -12.85 39.55
N PRO A 98 34.78 -13.41 40.01
CA PRO A 98 34.29 -13.19 41.37
C PRO A 98 35.24 -13.68 42.47
N GLY A 99 36.10 -14.66 42.17
CA GLY A 99 37.13 -15.16 43.08
C GLY A 99 38.37 -14.26 43.16
N MET A 100 38.60 -13.41 42.16
CA MET A 100 39.74 -12.47 42.11
C MET A 100 39.45 -11.13 42.81
N LEU A 101 38.18 -10.84 43.10
CA LEU A 101 37.70 -9.62 43.76
C LEU A 101 37.61 -9.76 45.29
N ARG A 102 38.09 -10.88 45.85
CA ARG A 102 38.17 -11.13 47.30
C ARG A 102 39.55 -10.79 47.85
#